data_AF-A0A075FTN4-F1
#
_entry.id   AF-A0A075FTN4-F1
#
_cell.length_a   1.000
_cell.length_b   1.000
_cell.length_c   1.000
_cell.angle_alpha   90.00
_cell.angle_beta   90.00
_cell.angle_gamma   90.00
#
_symmetry.space_group_name_H-M   'P 1'
#
loop_
_entity.id
_entity.type
_entity.pdbx_description
1 polymer ?
#
loop_
_entity_poly.entity_id
_entity_poly.type
_entity_poly.pdbx_seq_one_letter_code
_entity_poly.pdbx_strand_id
1 'polypeptide(L)'
;MTLQGKSCLKCISHKCGKEYPIPVFEFNCTCGNLLDVKYNDTPSQNLKEVFYQRRNPQGSIFNESGVWRFRELLNFCEIDTEDLTQCSQHLVSLDGAEGRQSKPYHMSKVAKFVGIENEKLMLQPEGYNPSGSFKDNGMSAAVTHAKLVGAKNHLCINW
;
A
#
# COMPACT_ATOMS: atom_id res chain seq x y z
N MET A 1 -17.92 -8.53 14.35
CA MET A 1 -16.80 -8.26 15.30
C MET A 1 -16.00 -7.12 14.71
N THR A 2 -16.10 -5.94 15.29
CA THR A 2 -15.36 -4.73 14.88
C THR A 2 -13.87 -4.98 15.02
N LEU A 3 -13.12 -4.84 13.94
CA LEU A 3 -11.67 -5.06 13.83
C LEU A 3 -10.85 -3.92 14.46
N GLN A 4 -11.28 -3.38 15.61
CA GLN A 4 -10.59 -2.27 16.26
C GLN A 4 -9.24 -2.72 16.86
N GLY A 5 -8.14 -2.09 16.41
CA GLY A 5 -6.84 -2.17 17.09
C GLY A 5 -5.74 -2.98 16.41
N LYS A 6 -5.88 -3.31 15.12
CA LYS A 6 -4.83 -4.04 14.38
C LYS A 6 -3.61 -3.19 14.02
N SER A 7 -3.76 -1.87 13.97
CA SER A 7 -2.67 -0.96 13.64
C SER A 7 -2.71 0.34 14.44
N CYS A 8 -1.55 0.93 14.68
CA CYS A 8 -1.38 2.23 15.32
C CYS A 8 -0.23 3.01 14.67
N LEU A 9 -0.20 4.32 14.91
CA LEU A 9 0.95 5.15 14.59
C LEU A 9 1.88 5.22 15.79
N LYS A 10 3.17 4.92 15.60
CA LYS A 10 4.17 4.93 16.67
C LYS A 10 5.32 5.86 16.31
N CYS A 11 5.74 6.68 17.26
CA CYS A 11 6.92 7.52 17.08
C CYS A 11 8.17 6.67 16.80
N ILE A 12 8.92 7.03 15.76
CA ILE A 12 10.16 6.32 15.37
C ILE A 12 11.27 6.43 16.43
N SER A 13 11.23 7.44 17.29
CA SER A 13 12.21 7.62 18.36
C SER A 13 11.94 6.61 19.47
N HIS A 14 12.88 5.67 19.68
CA HIS A 14 12.80 4.67 20.75
C HIS A 14 12.65 5.28 22.15
N LYS A 15 13.19 6.48 22.39
CA LYS A 15 13.03 7.18 23.68
C LYS A 15 11.62 7.73 23.89
N CYS A 16 10.93 8.10 22.80
CA CYS A 16 9.58 8.62 22.87
C CYS A 16 8.56 7.49 22.82
N GLY A 17 8.59 6.65 21.77
CA GLY A 17 7.74 5.47 21.62
C GLY A 17 6.23 5.71 21.67
N LYS A 18 5.78 6.98 21.69
CA LYS A 18 4.36 7.34 21.87
C LYS A 18 3.53 6.82 20.70
N GLU A 19 2.36 6.30 21.05
CA GLU A 19 1.40 5.73 20.11
C GLU A 19 0.19 6.64 19.94
N TYR A 20 -0.35 6.63 18.73
CA TYR A 20 -1.48 7.42 18.28
C TYR A 20 -2.44 6.51 17.49
N PRO A 21 -3.75 6.79 17.50
CA PRO A 21 -4.68 6.09 16.63
C PRO A 21 -4.39 6.41 15.15
N ILE A 22 -4.79 5.53 14.24
CA ILE A 22 -4.61 5.73 12.78
C ILE A 22 -5.32 6.98 12.24
N PRO A 23 -6.60 7.26 12.56
CA PRO A 23 -7.34 8.37 11.96
C PRO A 23 -6.97 9.72 12.60
N VAL A 24 -5.69 10.10 12.53
CA VAL A 24 -5.17 11.41 12.92
C VAL A 24 -4.64 12.13 11.69
N PHE A 25 -4.67 13.46 11.70
CA PHE A 25 -4.15 14.28 10.60
C PHE A 25 -2.64 14.46 10.70
N GLU A 26 -2.08 14.32 11.89
CA GLU A 26 -0.69 14.61 12.19
C GLU A 26 0.21 13.45 11.80
N PHE A 27 1.24 13.76 10.99
CA PHE A 27 2.32 12.82 10.65
C PHE A 27 3.51 12.92 11.62
N ASN A 28 3.51 13.95 12.47
CA ASN A 28 4.57 14.22 13.43
C ASN A 28 4.11 13.91 14.85
N CYS A 29 4.98 13.26 15.61
CA CYS A 29 4.82 13.12 17.04
C CYS A 29 4.97 14.48 17.73
N THR A 30 4.31 14.65 18.87
CA THR A 30 4.51 15.79 19.79
C THR A 30 5.98 16.07 20.17
N CYS A 31 6.89 15.11 20.02
CA CYS A 31 8.33 15.30 20.22
C CYS A 31 9.10 15.76 18.97
N GLY A 32 8.41 16.05 17.85
CA GLY A 32 8.99 16.50 16.59
C GLY A 32 9.50 15.40 15.65
N ASN A 33 9.52 14.14 16.09
CA ASN A 33 9.90 13.00 15.23
C ASN A 33 8.72 12.49 14.40
N LEU A 34 9.00 11.76 13.32
CA LEU A 34 7.99 11.13 12.47
C LEU A 34 7.24 10.00 13.19
N LEU A 35 6.03 9.74 12.72
CA LEU A 35 5.24 8.57 13.06
C LEU A 35 5.40 7.48 11.99
N ASP A 36 5.47 6.24 12.42
CA ASP A 36 5.49 5.04 11.58
C ASP A 36 4.26 4.19 11.86
N VAL A 37 3.77 3.45 10.86
CA VAL A 37 2.62 2.56 11.02
C VAL A 37 3.10 1.24 11.60
N LYS A 38 2.52 0.83 12.73
CA LYS A 38 2.76 -0.47 13.35
C LYS A 38 1.51 -1.32 13.26
N TYR A 39 1.68 -2.56 12.83
CA TYR A 39 0.64 -3.59 12.86
C TYR A 39 0.95 -4.54 14.01
N ASN A 40 -0.05 -4.79 14.86
CA ASN A 40 0.12 -5.61 16.07
C ASN A 40 0.09 -7.12 15.76
N ASP A 41 -0.54 -7.48 14.64
CA ASP A 41 -0.73 -8.87 14.24
C ASP A 41 0.35 -9.30 13.25
N THR A 42 0.81 -10.54 13.41
CA THR A 42 1.59 -11.21 12.36
C THR A 42 0.61 -11.77 11.33
N PRO A 43 0.69 -11.36 10.04
CA PRO A 43 -0.21 -11.86 9.02
C PRO A 43 -0.11 -13.38 8.84
N SER A 44 -1.26 -14.04 8.66
CA SER A 44 -1.30 -15.48 8.40
C SER A 44 -0.60 -15.83 7.10
N GLN A 45 0.13 -16.95 7.07
CA GLN A 45 0.76 -17.47 5.85
C GLN A 45 -0.28 -17.81 4.76
N ASN A 46 -1.51 -18.16 5.15
CA ASN A 46 -2.61 -18.47 4.23
C ASN A 46 -3.00 -17.28 3.32
N LEU A 47 -2.61 -16.05 3.68
CA LEU A 47 -2.83 -14.89 2.83
C LEU A 47 -2.10 -15.00 1.49
N LYS A 48 -1.01 -15.79 1.41
CA LYS A 48 -0.32 -16.05 0.13
C LYS A 48 -1.27 -16.67 -0.89
N GLU A 49 -2.01 -17.70 -0.51
CA GLU A 49 -3.03 -18.32 -1.37
C GLU A 49 -4.12 -17.32 -1.77
N VAL A 50 -4.61 -16.50 -0.83
CA VAL A 50 -5.60 -15.45 -1.12
C VAL A 50 -5.07 -14.47 -2.18
N PHE A 51 -3.84 -13.97 -2.01
CA PHE A 51 -3.22 -13.05 -2.96
C PHE A 51 -2.97 -13.71 -4.32
N TYR A 52 -2.61 -15.00 -4.34
CA TYR A 52 -2.44 -15.75 -5.57
C TYR A 52 -3.75 -15.94 -6.33
N GLN A 53 -4.85 -16.20 -5.65
CA GLN A 53 -6.18 -16.33 -6.26
C GLN A 53 -6.65 -15.02 -6.90
N ARG A 54 -6.39 -13.89 -6.24
CA ARG A 54 -6.74 -12.55 -6.76
C ARG A 54 -5.95 -12.11 -8.00
N ARG A 55 -4.95 -12.88 -8.45
CA ARG A 55 -4.35 -12.68 -9.78
C ARG A 55 -5.36 -12.84 -10.91
N ASN A 56 -6.43 -13.62 -10.70
CA ASN A 56 -7.63 -13.54 -11.50
C ASN A 56 -8.58 -12.53 -10.84
N PRO A 57 -8.74 -11.31 -11.40
CA PRO A 57 -9.43 -10.24 -10.70
C PRO A 57 -10.93 -10.46 -10.54
N GLN A 58 -11.53 -11.30 -11.38
CA GLN A 58 -12.97 -11.58 -11.40
C GLN A 58 -13.82 -10.29 -11.49
N GLY A 59 -13.34 -9.29 -12.22
CA GLY A 59 -14.02 -8.00 -12.41
C GLY A 59 -13.89 -7.02 -11.24
N SER A 60 -13.12 -7.33 -10.19
CA SER A 60 -12.86 -6.41 -9.08
C SER A 60 -11.61 -5.58 -9.31
N ILE A 61 -11.75 -4.26 -9.42
CA ILE A 61 -10.63 -3.31 -9.52
C ILE A 61 -9.67 -3.41 -8.32
N PHE A 62 -10.17 -3.80 -7.15
CA PHE A 62 -9.34 -3.98 -5.95
C PHE A 62 -8.47 -5.23 -6.02
N ASN A 63 -8.84 -6.22 -6.84
CA ASN A 63 -7.98 -7.37 -7.12
C ASN A 63 -7.00 -7.07 -8.26
N GLU A 64 -7.34 -6.15 -9.17
CA GLU A 64 -6.44 -5.66 -10.23
C GLU A 64 -5.32 -4.78 -9.66
N SER A 65 -5.65 -3.91 -8.70
CA SER A 65 -4.71 -3.04 -8.00
C SER A 65 -3.56 -3.83 -7.38
N GLY A 66 -2.34 -3.44 -7.72
CA GLY A 66 -1.12 -3.95 -7.08
C GLY A 66 -0.97 -3.53 -5.62
N VAL A 67 -1.80 -2.61 -5.13
CA VAL A 67 -1.89 -2.20 -3.71
C VAL A 67 -3.00 -2.98 -3.02
N TRP A 68 -4.25 -2.82 -3.49
CA TRP A 68 -5.44 -3.33 -2.80
C TRP A 68 -5.67 -4.83 -2.96
N ARG A 69 -4.91 -5.50 -3.85
CA ARG A 69 -4.87 -6.97 -3.87
C ARG A 69 -4.35 -7.55 -2.55
N PHE A 70 -3.58 -6.75 -1.80
CA PHE A 70 -2.97 -7.09 -0.51
C PHE A 70 -3.62 -6.37 0.68
N ARG A 71 -4.87 -5.90 0.52
CA ARG A 71 -5.59 -5.03 1.48
C ARG A 71 -5.64 -5.54 2.92
N GLU A 72 -5.50 -6.83 3.18
CA GLU A 72 -5.39 -7.43 4.52
C GLU A 72 -4.14 -6.96 5.27
N LEU A 73 -3.05 -6.72 4.55
CA LEU A 73 -1.80 -6.20 5.11
C LEU A 73 -1.88 -4.69 5.39
N LEU A 74 -2.84 -4.01 4.79
CA LEU A 74 -3.00 -2.55 4.80
C LEU A 74 -4.39 -2.14 5.30
N ASN A 75 -5.06 -2.96 6.12
CA ASN A 75 -6.45 -2.73 6.54
C ASN A 75 -6.56 -1.71 7.68
N PHE A 76 -5.96 -0.55 7.51
CA PHE A 76 -6.01 0.56 8.47
C PHE A 76 -7.38 1.26 8.49
N CYS A 77 -8.27 0.95 7.53
CA CYS A 77 -9.68 1.35 7.54
C CYS A 77 -10.58 0.40 8.34
N GLU A 78 -10.05 -0.74 8.81
CA GLU A 78 -10.77 -1.73 9.62
C GLU A 78 -12.06 -2.28 8.96
N ILE A 79 -12.06 -2.40 7.64
CA ILE A 79 -13.20 -2.91 6.85
C ILE A 79 -13.17 -4.43 6.71
N ASP A 80 -14.29 -5.01 6.29
CA ASP A 80 -14.27 -6.36 5.73
C ASP A 80 -13.60 -6.34 4.34
N THR A 81 -12.46 -7.02 4.23
CA THR A 81 -11.66 -7.03 3.01
C THR A 81 -12.25 -7.91 1.90
N GLU A 82 -13.21 -8.78 2.18
CA GLU A 82 -13.91 -9.55 1.14
C GLU A 82 -15.17 -8.83 0.64
N ASP A 83 -15.69 -7.86 1.40
CA ASP A 83 -16.83 -7.05 1.00
C ASP A 83 -16.39 -5.94 0.04
N LEU A 84 -16.65 -6.15 -1.25
CA LEU A 84 -16.34 -5.18 -2.30
C LEU A 84 -17.11 -3.86 -2.15
N THR A 85 -18.28 -3.88 -1.49
CA THR A 85 -19.04 -2.66 -1.19
C THR A 85 -18.27 -1.81 -0.21
N GLN A 86 -17.80 -2.39 0.91
CA GLN A 86 -16.95 -1.68 1.86
C GLN A 86 -15.64 -1.23 1.24
N CYS A 87 -15.01 -2.06 0.40
CA CYS A 87 -13.82 -1.68 -0.34
C CYS A 87 -14.08 -0.42 -1.19
N SER A 88 -15.16 -0.37 -1.96
CA SER A 88 -15.51 0.80 -2.78
C SER A 88 -15.85 2.05 -1.98
N GLN A 89 -16.42 1.88 -0.79
CA GLN A 89 -16.77 2.99 0.08
C GLN A 89 -15.55 3.63 0.75
N HIS A 90 -14.47 2.89 0.97
CA HIS A 90 -13.32 3.36 1.75
C HIS A 90 -12.07 3.52 0.90
N LEU A 91 -11.71 2.52 0.11
CA LEU A 91 -10.45 2.44 -0.62
C LEU A 91 -10.50 3.31 -1.89
N VAL A 92 -9.43 4.05 -2.12
CA VAL A 92 -9.22 4.88 -3.31
C VAL A 92 -8.24 4.16 -4.22
N SER A 93 -8.57 3.99 -5.49
CA SER A 93 -7.75 3.30 -6.49
C SER A 93 -7.78 4.08 -7.81
N LEU A 94 -6.71 3.95 -8.62
CA LEU A 94 -6.62 4.54 -9.95
C LEU A 94 -7.19 3.55 -10.97
N ASP A 95 -8.48 3.20 -10.81
CA ASP A 95 -9.18 2.18 -11.61
C ASP A 95 -8.49 0.80 -11.59
N GLY A 96 -7.86 0.46 -10.47
CA GLY A 96 -7.10 -0.80 -10.32
C GLY A 96 -5.78 -0.85 -11.09
N ALA A 97 -5.33 0.26 -11.68
CA ALA A 97 -4.13 0.28 -12.52
C ALA A 97 -2.83 0.45 -11.72
N GLU A 98 -2.87 1.06 -10.53
CA GLU A 98 -1.67 1.26 -9.71
C GLU A 98 -1.04 -0.08 -9.31
N GLY A 99 0.27 -0.21 -9.48
CA GLY A 99 1.05 -1.38 -9.13
C GLY A 99 0.76 -2.64 -9.98
N ARG A 100 -0.23 -2.61 -10.88
CA ARG A 100 -0.66 -3.77 -11.67
C ARG A 100 0.39 -4.22 -12.69
N GLN A 101 1.07 -3.26 -13.33
CA GLN A 101 1.97 -3.50 -14.46
C GLN A 101 3.46 -3.64 -14.06
N SER A 102 3.75 -3.65 -12.76
CA SER A 102 5.11 -3.67 -12.20
C SER A 102 5.79 -5.06 -12.21
N LYS A 103 5.31 -6.02 -13.01
CA LYS A 103 5.88 -7.38 -13.02
C LYS A 103 7.37 -7.33 -13.41
N PRO A 104 8.29 -7.89 -12.59
CA PRO A 104 9.70 -7.94 -12.94
C PRO A 104 9.97 -8.73 -14.22
N TYR A 105 10.94 -8.28 -15.01
CA TYR A 105 11.40 -8.98 -16.22
C TYR A 105 12.93 -8.99 -16.33
N HIS A 106 13.46 -10.01 -17.01
CA HIS A 106 14.91 -10.21 -17.16
C HIS A 106 15.54 -9.20 -18.10
N MET A 107 16.70 -8.68 -17.70
CA MET A 107 17.45 -7.68 -18.46
C MET A 107 18.65 -8.30 -19.19
N SER A 108 18.41 -9.26 -20.07
CA SER A 108 19.46 -10.09 -20.70
C SER A 108 20.63 -9.32 -21.33
N LYS A 109 20.36 -8.22 -22.03
CA LYS A 109 21.40 -7.36 -22.62
C LYS A 109 22.24 -6.66 -21.55
N VAL A 110 21.59 -6.14 -20.49
CA VAL A 110 22.28 -5.47 -19.39
C VAL A 110 23.08 -6.48 -18.59
N ALA A 111 22.48 -7.64 -18.28
CA ALA A 111 23.13 -8.73 -17.55
C ALA A 111 24.44 -9.15 -18.23
N LYS A 112 24.41 -9.34 -19.56
CA LYS A 112 25.61 -9.60 -20.37
C LYS A 112 26.63 -8.46 -20.30
N PHE A 113 26.17 -7.22 -20.39
CA PHE A 113 27.04 -6.04 -20.34
C PHE A 113 27.77 -5.90 -19.00
N VAL A 114 27.09 -6.17 -17.87
CA VAL A 114 27.67 -6.05 -16.52
C VAL A 114 28.31 -7.34 -15.99
N GLY A 115 28.26 -8.44 -16.75
CA GLY A 115 28.85 -9.72 -16.36
C GLY A 115 28.07 -10.49 -15.28
N ILE A 116 26.76 -10.27 -15.16
CA ILE A 116 25.87 -10.97 -14.22
C ILE A 116 25.05 -12.03 -14.97
N GLU A 117 24.77 -13.16 -14.32
CA GLU A 117 23.85 -14.18 -14.86
C GLU A 117 22.46 -13.57 -15.11
N ASN A 118 21.85 -13.85 -16.27
CA ASN A 118 20.56 -13.29 -16.67
C ASN A 118 19.44 -13.51 -15.62
N GLU A 119 19.49 -14.65 -14.92
CA GLU A 119 18.47 -15.02 -13.93
C GLU A 119 18.63 -14.28 -12.60
N LYS A 120 19.77 -13.62 -12.40
CA LYS A 120 20.09 -12.81 -11.22
C LYS A 120 19.86 -11.32 -11.43
N LEU A 121 19.44 -10.88 -12.63
CA LEU A 121 19.15 -9.48 -12.93
C LEU A 121 17.75 -9.29 -13.52
N MET A 122 16.83 -8.82 -12.69
CA MET A 122 15.48 -8.43 -13.09
C MET A 122 15.26 -6.94 -12.89
N LEU A 123 14.43 -6.34 -13.76
CA LEU A 123 13.95 -4.96 -13.63
C LEU A 123 12.46 -4.98 -13.31
N GLN A 124 12.06 -4.26 -12.27
CA GLN A 124 10.66 -3.98 -11.92
C GLN A 124 10.28 -2.59 -12.44
N PRO A 125 9.45 -2.48 -13.50
CA PRO A 125 9.12 -1.22 -14.14
C PRO A 125 8.02 -0.47 -13.40
N GLU A 126 8.35 0.18 -12.28
CA GLU A 126 7.38 1.01 -11.54
C GLU A 126 6.95 2.30 -12.30
N GLY A 127 7.59 2.59 -13.43
CA GLY A 127 7.20 3.68 -14.32
C GLY A 127 5.97 3.40 -15.18
N TYR A 128 5.42 2.19 -15.15
CA TYR A 128 4.18 1.83 -15.88
C TYR A 128 2.90 2.08 -15.07
N ASN A 129 3.03 2.64 -13.87
CA ASN A 129 1.88 3.14 -13.14
C ASN A 129 1.24 4.34 -13.86
N PRO A 130 -0.05 4.67 -13.58
CA PRO A 130 -0.79 5.72 -14.28
C PRO A 130 -0.09 7.09 -14.38
N SER A 131 0.60 7.55 -13.35
CA SER A 131 1.35 8.82 -13.34
C SER A 131 2.76 8.71 -13.93
N GLY A 132 3.17 7.52 -14.34
CA GLY A 132 4.54 7.24 -14.75
C GLY A 132 5.51 7.03 -13.58
N SER A 133 5.01 6.81 -12.34
CA SER A 133 5.88 6.67 -11.18
C SER A 133 5.40 5.68 -10.12
N PHE A 134 6.34 5.16 -9.32
CA PHE A 134 6.04 4.28 -8.18
C PHE A 134 5.17 4.94 -7.10
N LYS A 135 5.04 6.28 -7.12
CA LYS A 135 4.34 7.04 -6.08
C LYS A 135 2.84 6.76 -6.06
N ASP A 136 2.27 6.32 -7.18
CA ASP A 136 0.84 5.96 -7.28
C ASP A 136 0.45 4.91 -6.23
N ASN A 137 1.34 3.95 -5.96
CA ASN A 137 1.10 2.90 -4.96
C ASN A 137 0.89 3.52 -3.57
N GLY A 138 1.76 4.47 -3.19
CA GLY A 138 1.67 5.17 -1.92
C GLY A 138 0.52 6.18 -1.88
N MET A 139 0.27 6.88 -2.98
CA MET A 139 -0.82 7.85 -3.10
C MET A 139 -2.19 7.19 -2.96
N SER A 140 -2.37 5.98 -3.51
CA SER A 140 -3.57 5.17 -3.32
C SER A 140 -3.92 5.00 -1.82
N ALA A 141 -2.94 4.59 -1.02
CA ALA A 141 -3.10 4.47 0.44
C ALA A 141 -3.24 5.83 1.14
N ALA A 142 -2.45 6.84 0.75
CA ALA A 142 -2.48 8.17 1.37
C ALA A 142 -3.83 8.87 1.17
N VAL A 143 -4.39 8.82 -0.04
CA VAL A 143 -5.70 9.43 -0.35
C VAL A 143 -6.83 8.64 0.33
N THR A 144 -6.67 7.31 0.47
CA THR A 144 -7.59 6.48 1.28
C THR A 144 -7.60 6.92 2.75
N HIS A 145 -6.43 7.13 3.35
CA HIS A 145 -6.32 7.66 4.71
C HIS A 145 -6.89 9.08 4.82
N ALA A 146 -6.63 9.93 3.83
CA ALA A 146 -7.15 11.30 3.82
C ALA A 146 -8.70 11.31 3.78
N LYS A 147 -9.31 10.41 3.00
CA LYS A 147 -10.75 10.17 3.00
C LYS A 147 -11.25 9.66 4.35
N LEU A 148 -10.52 8.72 4.99
CA LEU A 148 -10.84 8.18 6.31
C LEU A 148 -10.90 9.28 7.39
N VAL A 149 -9.98 10.25 7.36
CA VAL A 149 -9.97 11.38 8.33
C VAL A 149 -10.92 12.52 7.93
N GLY A 150 -11.67 12.39 6.83
CA GLY A 150 -12.62 13.39 6.37
C GLY A 150 -11.98 14.66 5.79
N ALA A 151 -10.75 14.57 5.31
CA ALA A 151 -10.07 15.68 4.67
C ALA A 151 -10.76 16.05 3.34
N LYS A 152 -11.16 17.32 3.17
CA LYS A 152 -11.90 17.80 2.00
C LYS A 152 -11.01 18.26 0.84
N ASN A 153 -9.81 18.71 1.16
CA ASN A 153 -8.83 19.24 0.20
C ASN A 153 -7.47 18.60 0.47
N HIS A 154 -6.75 18.26 -0.58
CA HIS A 154 -5.36 17.82 -0.49
C HIS A 154 -4.52 18.77 -1.35
N LEU A 155 -3.47 19.33 -0.75
CA LEU A 155 -2.52 20.17 -1.44
C LEU A 155 -1.21 19.39 -1.54
N CYS A 156 -0.74 19.15 -2.76
CA CYS A 156 0.64 18.71 -2.98
C CYS A 156 1.44 19.92 -3.47
N ILE A 157 2.56 20.21 -2.82
CA ILE A 157 3.51 21.23 -3.28
C ILE A 157 4.73 20.47 -3.78
N ASN A 158 4.70 20.13 -5.06
CA ASN A 158 5.83 19.59 -5.81
C ASN A 158 5.83 20.22 -7.21
N TRP A 159 7.01 20.26 -7.84
CA TRP A 159 7.16 20.67 -9.23
C TRP A 159 6.87 19.50 -10.17
#